data_AF-M1AE03-F1
#
_entry.id   AF-M1AE03-F1
#
_cell.length_a   1.000
_cell.length_b   1.000
_cell.length_c   1.000
_cell.angle_alpha   90.00
_cell.angle_beta   90.00
_cell.angle_gamma   90.00
#
_symmetry.space_group_name_H-M   'P 1'
#
loop_
_entity.id
_entity.type
_entity.pdbx_description
1 polymer ?
#
loop_
_entity_poly.entity_id
_entity_poly.type
_entity_poly.pdbx_seq_one_letter_code
_entity_poly.pdbx_strand_id
1 'polypeptide(L)' 'MILQVPKEWKLDPNWDGESKQPQEPSYLQKFPSKWRAKAPQQDPVNTVRIIDHFVIEQKE' A
#
# COMPACT_ATOMS: atom_id res chain seq x y z
N MET A 1 19.05 7.80 4.63
CA MET A 1 18.36 7.51 3.36
C MET A 1 16.89 7.84 3.57
N ILE A 2 16.39 8.96 3.04
CA ILE A 2 14.99 9.34 3.20
C ILE A 2 14.22 8.62 2.09
N LEU A 3 13.32 7.71 2.45
CA LEU A 3 12.45 7.04 1.48
C LEU A 3 11.46 8.07 0.95
N GLN A 4 11.74 8.60 -0.25
CA GLN A 4 10.84 9.50 -0.94
C GLN A 4 9.70 8.69 -1.53
N VAL A 5 8.47 9.02 -1.15
CA VAL A 5 7.27 8.44 -1.75
C VAL A 5 7.18 8.91 -3.20
N PRO A 6 6.97 8.01 -4.18
CA PRO A 6 6.87 8.42 -5.58
C PRO A 6 5.68 9.38 -5.81
N LYS A 7 5.80 10.29 -6.79
CA LYS A 7 4.82 11.37 -7.04
C LYS A 7 3.43 10.85 -7.45
N GLU A 8 3.40 9.62 -7.92
CA GLU A 8 2.22 8.88 -8.38
C GLU A 8 1.39 8.34 -7.20
N TRP A 9 1.91 8.45 -5.97
CA TRP A 9 1.26 7.99 -4.75
C TRP A 9 0.85 9.19 -3.88
N LYS A 10 -0.22 9.00 -3.11
CA LYS A 10 -0.73 9.96 -2.13
C LYS A 10 -1.16 9.22 -0.86
N LEU A 11 -1.22 9.94 0.26
CA LEU A 11 -1.76 9.40 1.50
C LEU A 11 -3.23 9.01 1.27
N ASP A 12 -3.64 7.81 1.71
CA ASP A 12 -5.05 7.44 1.71
C ASP A 12 -5.77 8.20 2.84
N PRO A 13 -6.76 9.06 2.54
CA PRO A 13 -7.48 9.81 3.56
C PRO A 13 -8.22 8.91 4.56
N ASN A 14 -8.51 7.65 4.20
CA ASN A 14 -9.22 6.72 5.06
C ASN A 14 -8.29 5.90 5.98
N TRP A 15 -6.97 5.98 5.80
CA TRP A 15 -6.00 5.17 6.53
C TRP A 15 -6.05 5.37 8.05
N ASP A 16 -6.27 6.61 8.51
CA ASP A 16 -6.33 6.91 9.95
C ASP A 16 -7.74 6.72 10.53
N GLY A 17 -8.74 6.46 9.69
CA GLY A 17 -10.12 6.19 10.10
C GLY A 17 -10.35 4.74 10.54
N GLU A 18 -9.40 3.84 10.30
CA GLU A 18 -9.49 2.46 10.76
C GLU A 18 -9.00 2.31 12.21
N SER A 19 -9.71 1.50 12.98
CA SER A 19 -9.29 1.12 14.33
C SER A 19 -8.02 0.28 14.24
N LYS A 20 -6.85 0.93 14.40
CA LYS A 20 -5.54 0.28 14.47
C LYS A 20 -5.41 -0.49 15.78
N GLN A 21 -6.15 -1.58 15.93
CA GLN A 21 -5.87 -2.52 17.01
C GLN A 21 -4.47 -3.10 16.74
N PRO A 22 -3.54 -3.05 17.71
CA PRO A 22 -2.15 -3.46 17.50
C PRO A 22 -1.96 -4.90 17.03
N GLN A 23 -3.01 -5.72 17.13
CA GLN A 23 -2.99 -7.16 16.87
C GLN A 23 -3.56 -7.54 15.50
N GLU A 24 -4.26 -6.63 14.79
CA GLU A 24 -4.87 -6.96 13.51
C GLU A 24 -3.91 -6.64 12.35
N PRO A 25 -3.55 -7.63 11.52
CA PRO A 25 -2.68 -7.38 10.38
C PRO A 25 -3.37 -6.49 9.34
N SER A 26 -2.62 -5.56 8.75
CA SER A 26 -3.19 -4.53 7.87
C SER A 26 -3.93 -5.09 6.65
N TYR A 27 -3.54 -6.25 6.14
CA TYR A 27 -4.18 -6.87 4.97
C TYR A 27 -5.62 -7.36 5.23
N LEU A 28 -6.05 -7.44 6.50
CA LEU A 28 -7.43 -7.77 6.86
C LEU A 28 -8.33 -6.53 6.97
N GLN A 29 -7.74 -5.33 6.98
CA GLN A 29 -8.46 -4.08 7.11
C GLN A 29 -9.16 -3.70 5.79
N LYS A 30 -10.16 -2.83 5.89
CA LYS A 30 -10.90 -2.34 4.71
C LYS A 30 -10.01 -1.43 3.85
N PHE A 31 -9.05 -0.72 4.44
CA PHE A 31 -8.06 0.09 3.74
C PHE A 31 -6.63 -0.38 4.06
N PRO A 32 -6.18 -1.49 3.44
CA PRO A 32 -4.99 -2.23 3.88
C PRO A 32 -3.63 -1.51 3.65
N SER A 33 -3.64 -0.31 3.04
CA SER A 33 -2.44 0.44 2.66
C SER A 33 -2.54 1.92 3.00
N LYS A 34 -1.48 2.47 3.64
CA LYS A 34 -1.33 3.91 3.95
C LYS A 34 -1.25 4.79 2.71
N TRP A 35 -0.69 4.26 1.63
CA TRP A 35 -0.48 4.98 0.38
C TRP A 35 -1.39 4.40 -0.69
N ARG A 36 -2.02 5.28 -1.45
CA ARG A 36 -2.83 4.92 -2.61
C ARG A 36 -2.32 5.60 -3.86
N ALA A 37 -2.64 5.03 -5.02
CA ALA A 37 -2.40 5.70 -6.28
C ALA A 37 -3.13 7.06 -6.32
N LYS A 38 -2.44 8.06 -6.87
CA LYS A 38 -2.99 9.40 -7.09
C LYS A 38 -4.07 9.38 -8.16
N ALA A 39 -3.90 8.53 -9.17
CA ALA A 39 -4.84 8.34 -10.27
C ALA A 39 -6.16 7.73 -9.76
N PRO A 40 -7.33 8.34 -10.06
CA PRO A 40 -8.63 7.90 -9.55
C PRO A 40 -9.16 6.63 -10.24
N GLN A 41 -8.76 6.40 -11.49
CA GLN A 41 -9.05 5.22 -12.28
C GLN A 41 -7.73 4.71 -12.82
N GLN A 42 -7.26 3.61 -12.27
CA GLN A 42 -6.37 2.74 -12.99
C GLN A 42 -7.18 1.46 -13.18
N ASP A 43 -7.38 1.06 -14.44
CA ASP A 43 -8.14 -0.15 -14.76
C ASP A 43 -7.51 -1.32 -13.99
N PRO A 44 -8.24 -2.01 -13.10
CA PRO A 44 -7.67 -3.06 -12.26
C PRO A 44 -6.94 -4.12 -13.08
N VAL A 45 -7.37 -4.39 -14.32
CA VAL A 45 -6.70 -5.33 -15.23
C VAL A 45 -5.34 -4.80 -15.71
N ASN A 46 -5.24 -3.49 -15.98
CA ASN A 46 -4.01 -2.84 -16.45
C ASN A 46 -3.11 -2.33 -15.30
N THR A 47 -3.56 -2.42 -14.05
CA THR A 47 -2.90 -1.83 -12.88
C THR A 47 -2.36 -2.88 -11.93
N VAL A 48 -3.03 -4.03 -11.83
CA VAL A 48 -2.55 -5.12 -10.99
C VAL A 48 -1.41 -5.83 -11.70
N ARG A 49 -0.24 -5.83 -11.07
CA ARG A 49 0.83 -6.77 -11.42
C ARG A 49 0.71 -7.95 -10.47
N ILE A 50 0.48 -9.14 -11.02
CA ILE A 50 0.60 -10.38 -10.24
C ILE A 50 2.10 -10.58 -9.99
N ILE A 51 2.49 -10.54 -8.72
CA ILE A 51 3.84 -10.86 -8.28
C ILE A 51 3.79 -12.29 -7.73
N ASP A 52 4.30 -13.25 -8.50
CA ASP A 52 4.34 -14.66 -8.10
C ASP A 52 5.39 -14.92 -7.00
N HIS A 53 6.47 -14.14 -7.01
CA HIS A 53 7.57 -14.29 -6.07
C HIS A 53 8.06 -12.91 -5.60
N PHE A 54 7.98 -12.68 -4.29
CA PHE A 54 8.48 -11.48 -3.63
C PHE A 54 9.40 -11.88 -2.48
N VAL A 55 10.67 -11.48 -2.55
CA VAL A 55 11.67 -11.75 -1.51
C VAL A 55 12.20 -10.43 -1.00
N ILE A 56 12.16 -10.25 0.32
CA ILE A 56 12.87 -9.16 1.00
C ILE A 56 14.24 -9.71 1.37
N GLU A 57 15.26 -9.35 0.60
CA GLU A 57 16.64 -9.70 0.91
C GLU A 57 17.08 -8.97 2.19
N GLN A 58 17.56 -9.72 3.18
CA GLN A 58 18.29 -9.13 4.30
C GLN A 58 19.74 -8.90 3.84
N LYS A 59 20.16 -7.64 3.82
CA LYS A 59 21.60 -7.33 3.69
C LYS A 59 22.27 -7.57 5.04
N GLU A 60 23.32 -8.39 5.04
CA GLU A 60 24.30 -8.48 6.13
C GLU A 60 25.04 -7.14 6.32
#